data_AF-E1VNX4-F1
#
_entry.id   AF-E1VNX4-F1
#
_cell.length_a   1.000
_cell.length_b   1.000
_cell.length_c   1.000
_cell.angle_alpha   90.00
_cell.angle_beta   90.00
_cell.angle_gamma   90.00
#
_symmetry.space_group_name_H-M   'P 1'
#
loop_
_entity.id
_entity.type
_entity.pdbx_description
1 polymer ?
#
loop_
_entity_poly.entity_id
_entity_poly.type
_entity_poly.pdbx_seq_one_letter_code
_entity_poly.pdbx_strand_id
1 'polypeptide(L)'
;MDAVPTHPGTRKSADAGISTVVKGAQFVIQKMANSLDPNDLLVFANYMQTLVILQDGQHYLAYPLTSDQKIALEQVIQRIQTDANTDAYNHLIIDVLCSIADQAIKYFYDTPTRMIKIRTLIRKSADLAVRSVCKGLHFVIRQLFRRTRQKELMMFSDYLQQQLVYC
;
A
#
# COMPACT_ATOMS: atom_id res chain seq x y z
N MET A 1 -10.11 -15.35 14.66
CA MET A 1 -10.56 -14.03 14.17
C MET A 1 -11.78 -14.27 13.32
N ASP A 2 -12.97 -13.92 13.81
CA ASP A 2 -14.20 -14.08 13.02
C ASP A 2 -14.20 -13.11 11.85
N ALA A 3 -14.46 -13.64 10.65
CA ALA A 3 -14.45 -12.85 9.43
C ALA A 3 -15.56 -11.79 9.50
N VAL A 4 -15.15 -10.53 9.34
CA VAL A 4 -16.07 -9.41 9.18
C VAL A 4 -16.98 -9.66 7.96
N PRO A 5 -18.32 -9.75 8.12
CA PRO A 5 -19.23 -10.05 7.02
C PRO A 5 -19.22 -8.91 6.00
N THR A 6 -18.59 -9.12 4.85
CA THR A 6 -18.64 -8.20 3.71
C THR A 6 -19.79 -8.58 2.77
N HIS A 7 -20.47 -7.57 2.22
CA HIS A 7 -21.54 -7.81 1.25
C HIS A 7 -20.99 -8.58 0.02
N PRO A 8 -21.65 -9.65 -0.49
CA PRO A 8 -21.07 -10.51 -1.54
C PRO A 8 -20.61 -9.75 -2.80
N GLY A 9 -21.37 -8.72 -3.18
CA GLY A 9 -21.04 -7.83 -4.29
C GLY A 9 -19.79 -6.96 -4.07
N THR A 10 -19.53 -6.47 -2.85
CA THR A 10 -18.31 -5.70 -2.56
C THR A 10 -17.08 -6.60 -2.54
N ARG A 11 -17.22 -7.85 -2.06
CA ARG A 11 -16.14 -8.84 -2.08
C ARG A 11 -15.71 -9.19 -3.51
N LYS A 12 -16.67 -9.54 -4.39
CA LYS A 12 -16.37 -9.86 -5.80
C LYS A 12 -15.72 -8.69 -6.56
N SER A 13 -16.16 -7.45 -6.31
CA SER A 13 -15.51 -6.27 -6.91
C SER A 13 -14.11 -6.03 -6.35
N ALA A 14 -13.92 -6.15 -5.04
CA ALA A 14 -12.59 -6.03 -4.42
C ALA A 14 -11.62 -7.10 -4.97
N ASP A 15 -12.07 -8.35 -5.13
CA ASP A 15 -11.26 -9.44 -5.70
C ASP A 15 -10.76 -9.13 -7.11
N ALA A 16 -11.59 -8.48 -7.94
CA ALA A 16 -11.17 -8.04 -9.27
C ALA A 16 -10.04 -7.00 -9.19
N GLY A 17 -10.17 -6.02 -8.29
CA GLY A 17 -9.12 -5.02 -8.06
C GLY A 17 -7.83 -5.64 -7.51
N ILE A 18 -7.92 -6.59 -6.59
CA ILE A 18 -6.78 -7.35 -6.06
C ILE A 18 -6.10 -8.13 -7.20
N SER A 19 -6.87 -8.79 -8.06
CA SER A 19 -6.32 -9.51 -9.23
C SER A 19 -5.53 -8.58 -10.15
N THR A 20 -6.02 -7.36 -10.39
CA THR A 20 -5.29 -6.32 -11.13
C THR A 20 -3.98 -5.93 -10.45
N VAL A 21 -4.01 -5.70 -9.14
CA VAL A 21 -2.82 -5.37 -8.34
C VAL A 21 -1.77 -6.48 -8.44
N VAL A 22 -2.16 -7.73 -8.19
CA VAL A 22 -1.26 -8.89 -8.19
C VAL A 22 -0.62 -9.08 -9.57
N LYS A 23 -1.42 -9.10 -10.63
CA LYS A 23 -0.91 -9.28 -12.00
C LYS A 23 0.00 -8.14 -12.43
N GLY A 24 -0.36 -6.90 -12.08
CA GLY A 24 0.46 -5.72 -12.37
C GLY A 24 1.81 -5.78 -11.66
N ALA A 25 1.82 -6.08 -10.37
CA ALA A 25 3.05 -6.23 -9.59
C ALA A 25 3.94 -7.36 -10.13
N GLN A 26 3.37 -8.54 -10.42
CA GLN A 26 4.12 -9.66 -11.02
C GLN A 26 4.74 -9.29 -12.36
N PHE A 27 3.99 -8.62 -13.23
CA PHE A 27 4.50 -8.15 -14.50
C PHE A 27 5.67 -7.20 -14.34
N VAL A 28 5.57 -6.24 -13.41
CA VAL A 28 6.64 -5.28 -13.10
C VAL A 28 7.89 -6.01 -12.61
N ILE A 29 7.75 -6.88 -11.61
CA ILE A 29 8.87 -7.66 -11.05
C ILE A 29 9.55 -8.47 -12.16
N GLN A 30 8.78 -9.16 -13.00
CA GLN A 30 9.33 -9.99 -14.06
C GLN A 30 10.04 -9.15 -15.14
N LYS A 31 9.50 -7.99 -15.49
CA LYS A 31 10.16 -7.06 -16.41
C LYS A 31 11.45 -6.51 -15.85
N MET A 32 11.47 -6.15 -14.57
CA MET A 32 12.67 -5.66 -13.90
C MET A 32 13.71 -6.78 -13.82
N ALA A 33 13.39 -7.91 -13.19
CA ALA A 33 14.33 -9.02 -12.98
C ALA A 33 15.02 -9.50 -14.26
N ASN A 34 14.31 -9.52 -15.39
CA ASN A 34 14.86 -9.95 -16.68
C ASN A 34 15.69 -8.86 -17.40
N SER A 35 15.77 -7.65 -16.85
CA SER A 35 16.38 -6.49 -17.50
C SER A 35 17.59 -5.92 -16.77
N LEU A 36 17.78 -6.27 -15.49
CA LEU A 36 18.84 -5.73 -14.65
C LEU A 36 20.12 -6.55 -14.83
N ASP A 37 21.24 -5.85 -14.96
CA ASP A 37 22.57 -6.47 -14.88
C ASP A 37 22.98 -6.69 -13.41
N PRO A 38 24.10 -7.40 -13.13
CA PRO A 38 24.54 -7.64 -11.76
C PRO A 38 24.78 -6.37 -10.93
N ASN A 39 25.21 -5.27 -11.56
CA ASN A 39 25.43 -4.01 -10.87
C ASN A 39 24.10 -3.33 -10.52
N ASP A 40 23.13 -3.33 -11.44
CA ASP A 40 21.78 -2.86 -11.18
C ASP A 40 21.08 -3.67 -10.06
N LEU A 41 21.27 -4.99 -10.04
CA LEU A 41 20.77 -5.86 -8.97
C LEU A 41 21.39 -5.51 -7.60
N LEU A 42 22.69 -5.20 -7.57
CA LEU A 42 23.36 -4.77 -6.35
C LEU A 42 22.81 -3.42 -5.84
N VAL A 43 22.62 -2.46 -6.74
CA VAL A 43 22.03 -1.14 -6.40
C VAL A 43 20.61 -1.32 -5.85
N PHE A 44 19.79 -2.15 -6.51
CA PHE A 44 18.45 -2.47 -6.04
C PHE A 44 18.47 -3.13 -4.66
N ALA A 45 19.31 -4.15 -4.45
CA ALA A 45 19.42 -4.85 -3.18
C ALA A 45 19.88 -3.92 -2.05
N ASN A 46 20.90 -3.09 -2.29
CA ASN A 46 21.38 -2.11 -1.32
C ASN A 46 20.30 -1.10 -0.94
N TYR A 47 19.52 -0.62 -1.91
CA TYR A 47 18.38 0.24 -1.61
C TYR A 47 17.31 -0.48 -0.78
N MET A 48 16.94 -1.71 -1.14
CA MET A 48 15.95 -2.49 -0.40
C MET A 48 16.38 -2.76 1.05
N GLN A 49 17.68 -2.95 1.30
CA GLN A 49 18.22 -3.09 2.66
C GLN A 49 17.96 -1.84 3.52
N THR A 50 17.93 -0.64 2.92
CA THR A 50 17.58 0.58 3.67
C THR A 50 16.12 0.64 4.13
N LEU A 51 15.26 -0.21 3.56
CA LEU A 51 13.85 -0.33 3.92
C LEU A 51 13.59 -1.47 4.91
N VAL A 52 14.63 -2.20 5.32
CA VAL A 52 14.50 -3.29 6.29
C VAL A 52 14.64 -2.73 7.70
N ILE A 53 13.63 -2.95 8.53
CA ILE A 53 13.65 -2.66 9.96
C ILE A 53 13.68 -3.99 10.72
N LEU A 54 14.54 -4.09 11.74
CA LEU A 54 14.59 -5.21 12.67
C LEU A 54 13.84 -4.81 13.95
N GLN A 55 12.77 -5.53 14.25
CA GLN A 55 11.99 -5.34 15.48
C GLN A 55 11.65 -6.71 16.06
N ASP A 56 11.90 -6.91 17.35
CA ASP A 56 11.63 -8.17 18.07
C ASP A 56 12.21 -9.43 17.38
N GLY A 57 13.38 -9.29 16.74
CA GLY A 57 14.06 -10.36 16.00
C GLY A 57 13.41 -10.70 14.65
N GLN A 58 12.38 -9.96 14.23
CA GLN A 58 11.72 -10.10 12.93
C GLN A 58 12.12 -8.96 11.99
N HIS A 59 12.25 -9.29 10.70
CA HIS A 59 12.57 -8.31 9.66
C HIS A 59 11.29 -7.83 9.00
N TYR A 60 11.09 -6.51 8.98
CA TYR A 60 9.97 -5.84 8.34
C TYR A 60 10.46 -5.00 7.17
N LEU A 61 9.71 -5.01 6.06
CA LEU A 61 9.87 -4.02 5.02
C LEU A 61 8.98 -2.83 5.33
N ALA A 62 9.59 -1.67 5.55
CA ALA A 62 8.89 -0.46 5.93
C ALA A 62 9.40 0.74 5.12
N TYR A 63 8.57 1.77 5.06
CA TYR A 63 8.92 3.04 4.44
C TYR A 63 8.45 4.16 5.38
N PRO A 64 9.18 5.29 5.40
CA PRO A 64 8.80 6.42 6.23
C PRO A 64 7.51 7.07 5.70
N LEU A 65 6.59 7.33 6.62
CA LEU A 65 5.47 8.23 6.38
C LEU A 65 5.96 9.68 6.38
N THR A 66 5.35 10.52 5.55
CA THR A 66 5.55 11.98 5.71
C THR A 66 4.89 12.46 7.00
N SER A 67 5.29 13.63 7.49
CA SER A 67 4.66 14.25 8.67
C SER A 67 3.15 14.37 8.49
N ASP A 68 2.69 14.81 7.31
CA ASP A 68 1.27 14.95 6.99
C ASP A 68 0.54 13.60 7.01
N GLN A 69 1.15 12.55 6.44
CA GLN A 69 0.58 11.20 6.44
C GLN A 69 0.47 10.64 7.86
N LYS A 70 1.51 10.83 8.68
CA LYS A 70 1.49 10.42 10.08
C LYS A 70 0.37 11.12 10.84
N ILE A 71 0.31 12.46 10.76
CA ILE A 71 -0.71 13.26 11.46
C ILE A 71 -2.11 12.85 11.01
N ALA A 72 -2.34 12.76 9.70
CA ALA A 72 -3.66 12.41 9.17
C ALA A 72 -4.09 10.98 9.58
N LEU A 73 -3.14 10.03 9.60
CA LEU A 73 -3.40 8.67 10.05
C LEU A 73 -3.74 8.60 11.54
N GLU A 74 -2.96 9.26 12.39
CA GLU A 74 -3.21 9.32 13.84
C GLU A 74 -4.58 9.96 14.13
N GLN A 75 -4.93 11.04 13.43
CA GLN A 75 -6.23 11.69 13.53
C GLN A 75 -7.38 10.76 13.11
N VAL A 76 -7.21 10.03 12.00
CA VAL A 76 -8.23 9.09 11.54
C VAL A 76 -8.41 7.94 12.54
N ILE A 77 -7.32 7.35 13.04
CA ILE A 77 -7.37 6.28 14.06
C ILE A 77 -8.10 6.77 15.30
N GLN A 78 -7.73 7.95 15.81
CA GLN A 78 -8.36 8.52 17.00
C GLN A 78 -9.87 8.73 16.78
N ARG A 79 -10.27 9.33 15.65
CA ARG A 79 -11.68 9.58 15.35
C ARG A 79 -12.49 8.30 15.21
N ILE A 80 -11.94 7.26 14.58
CA ILE A 80 -12.60 5.95 14.49
C ILE A 80 -12.89 5.38 15.88
N GLN A 81 -11.99 5.59 16.83
CA GLN A 81 -12.14 5.09 18.20
C GLN A 81 -13.07 5.95 19.06
N THR A 82 -13.17 7.26 18.82
CA THR A 82 -13.94 8.19 19.67
C THR A 82 -15.32 8.57 19.13
N ASP A 83 -15.46 8.71 17.81
CA ASP A 83 -16.65 9.28 17.21
C ASP A 83 -17.75 8.21 17.09
N ALA A 84 -18.98 8.57 17.44
CA ALA A 84 -20.13 7.65 17.36
C ALA A 84 -20.58 7.34 15.92
N ASN A 85 -20.15 8.14 14.94
CA ASN A 85 -20.53 8.00 13.53
C ASN A 85 -19.36 8.32 12.57
N THR A 86 -18.86 7.31 11.87
CA THR A 86 -17.81 7.43 10.85
C THR A 86 -18.25 8.00 9.50
N ASP A 87 -19.54 8.01 9.18
CA ASP A 87 -20.01 8.36 7.82
C ASP A 87 -19.58 9.77 7.40
N ALA A 88 -19.53 10.70 8.36
CA ALA A 88 -19.13 12.10 8.12
C ALA A 88 -17.67 12.25 7.64
N TYR A 89 -16.80 11.28 7.91
CA TYR A 89 -15.37 11.37 7.60
C TYR A 89 -14.78 10.11 6.96
N ASN A 90 -15.60 9.17 6.53
CA ASN A 90 -15.14 7.95 5.85
C ASN A 90 -14.26 8.25 4.62
N HIS A 91 -14.52 9.36 3.92
CA HIS A 91 -13.67 9.82 2.82
C HIS A 91 -12.23 10.12 3.26
N LEU A 92 -12.02 10.68 4.47
CA LEU A 92 -10.68 10.93 5.02
C LEU A 92 -9.93 9.63 5.29
N ILE A 93 -10.63 8.58 5.76
CA ILE A 93 -10.05 7.24 5.96
C ILE A 93 -9.52 6.71 4.62
N ILE A 94 -10.36 6.76 3.58
CA ILE A 94 -10.02 6.32 2.23
C ILE A 94 -8.83 7.12 1.68
N ASP A 95 -8.83 8.43 1.84
CA ASP A 95 -7.79 9.32 1.30
C ASP A 95 -6.43 9.08 1.97
N VAL A 96 -6.41 8.92 3.30
CA VAL A 96 -5.19 8.58 4.04
C VAL A 96 -4.64 7.23 3.59
N LEU A 97 -5.48 6.20 3.49
CA LEU A 97 -5.06 4.88 3.05
C LEU A 97 -4.52 4.89 1.61
N CYS A 98 -5.17 5.63 0.71
CA CYS A 98 -4.69 5.79 -0.66
C CYS A 98 -3.35 6.53 -0.72
N SER A 99 -3.18 7.57 0.09
CA SER A 99 -1.92 8.33 0.18
C SER A 99 -0.76 7.46 0.68
N ILE A 100 -0.99 6.65 1.71
CA ILE A 100 0.00 5.70 2.27
C ILE A 100 0.34 4.63 1.22
N ALA A 101 -0.66 4.08 0.53
CA ALA A 101 -0.47 3.15 -0.56
C ALA A 101 0.40 3.72 -1.72
N ASP A 102 0.16 4.98 -2.10
CA ASP A 102 0.96 5.65 -3.14
C ASP A 102 2.40 5.86 -2.68
N GLN A 103 2.61 6.17 -1.40
CA GLN A 103 3.95 6.27 -0.80
C GLN A 103 4.68 4.92 -0.84
N ALA A 104 3.99 3.81 -0.54
CA ALA A 104 4.58 2.48 -0.65
C ALA A 104 5.11 2.21 -2.07
N ILE A 105 4.34 2.55 -3.10
CA ILE A 105 4.73 2.38 -4.50
C ILE A 105 5.93 3.27 -4.84
N LYS A 106 6.00 4.48 -4.28
CA LYS A 106 7.16 5.36 -4.45
C LYS A 106 8.44 4.75 -3.89
N TYR A 107 8.40 4.18 -2.69
CA TYR A 107 9.57 3.59 -2.05
C TYR A 107 9.94 2.24 -2.66
N PHE A 108 8.99 1.33 -2.84
CA PHE A 108 9.31 -0.01 -3.32
C PHE A 108 9.51 -0.12 -4.84
N TYR A 109 9.11 0.89 -5.62
CA TYR A 109 9.25 0.88 -7.08
C TYR A 109 9.88 2.15 -7.66
N ASP A 110 9.25 3.32 -7.51
CA ASP A 110 9.67 4.53 -8.25
C ASP A 110 11.10 4.97 -7.89
N THR A 111 11.44 4.93 -6.61
CA THR A 111 12.77 5.31 -6.12
C THR A 111 13.86 4.35 -6.62
N PRO A 112 13.79 3.02 -6.37
CA PRO A 112 14.83 2.11 -6.81
C PRO A 112 14.94 2.02 -8.34
N THR A 113 13.83 2.12 -9.07
CA THR A 113 13.85 2.08 -10.55
C THR A 113 14.54 3.28 -11.20
N ARG A 114 14.60 4.43 -10.50
CA ARG A 114 15.36 5.61 -10.93
C ARG A 114 16.85 5.47 -10.69
N MET A 115 17.25 4.62 -9.75
CA MET A 115 18.66 4.38 -9.40
C MET A 115 19.36 3.38 -10.34
N ILE A 116 18.59 2.63 -11.14
CA ILE A 116 19.11 1.56 -12.01
C ILE A 116 18.87 1.86 -13.50
N LYS A 117 19.69 1.28 -14.38
CA LYS A 117 19.68 1.55 -15.82
C LYS A 117 18.68 0.67 -16.57
N ILE A 118 17.40 0.99 -16.47
CA ILE A 118 16.35 0.29 -17.22
C ILE A 118 16.23 0.85 -18.64
N ARG A 119 16.17 -0.03 -19.65
CA ARG A 119 15.85 0.35 -21.04
C ARG A 119 14.50 1.09 -21.09
N THR A 120 14.43 2.20 -21.83
CA THR A 120 13.26 3.09 -21.89
C THR A 120 11.93 2.38 -22.17
N LEU A 121 11.92 1.38 -23.05
CA LEU A 121 10.71 0.63 -23.38
C LEU A 121 10.23 -0.24 -22.21
N ILE A 122 11.16 -0.87 -21.49
CA ILE A 122 10.86 -1.68 -20.31
C ILE A 122 10.31 -0.77 -19.21
N ARG A 123 10.98 0.38 -18.96
CA ARG A 123 10.53 1.39 -17.99
C ARG A 123 9.10 1.85 -18.29
N LYS A 124 8.81 2.27 -19.53
CA LYS A 124 7.45 2.69 -19.93
C LYS A 124 6.39 1.61 -19.66
N SER A 125 6.71 0.35 -19.96
CA SER A 125 5.78 -0.76 -19.72
C SER A 125 5.56 -1.03 -18.23
N ALA A 126 6.61 -0.96 -17.42
CA ALA A 126 6.53 -1.14 -15.98
C ALA A 126 5.77 0.02 -15.34
N ASP A 127 6.00 1.27 -15.77
CA ASP A 127 5.29 2.45 -15.29
C ASP A 127 3.78 2.37 -15.58
N LEU A 128 3.41 1.85 -16.76
CA LEU A 128 2.01 1.62 -17.11
C LEU A 128 1.36 0.56 -16.20
N ALA A 129 2.09 -0.53 -15.91
CA ALA A 129 1.63 -1.56 -15.00
C ALA A 129 1.48 -1.01 -13.57
N VAL A 130 2.43 -0.21 -13.10
CA VAL A 130 2.36 0.44 -11.78
C VAL A 130 1.18 1.40 -11.68
N ARG A 131 0.91 2.20 -12.71
CA ARG A 131 -0.32 3.02 -12.74
C ARG A 131 -1.59 2.19 -12.63
N SER A 132 -1.60 1.01 -13.24
CA SER A 132 -2.72 0.06 -13.12
C SER A 132 -2.82 -0.52 -11.71
N VAL A 133 -1.68 -0.82 -11.07
CA VAL A 133 -1.61 -1.24 -9.66
C VAL A 133 -2.16 -0.15 -8.74
N CYS A 134 -1.73 1.11 -8.86
CA CYS A 134 -2.25 2.24 -8.07
C CYS A 134 -3.78 2.32 -8.18
N LYS A 135 -4.30 2.30 -9.42
CA LYS A 135 -5.76 2.36 -9.67
C LYS A 135 -6.50 1.18 -9.05
N GLY A 136 -5.96 -0.03 -9.21
CA GLY A 136 -6.53 -1.24 -8.60
C GLY A 136 -6.56 -1.15 -7.08
N LEU A 137 -5.47 -0.69 -6.47
CA LEU A 137 -5.35 -0.52 -5.02
C LEU A 137 -6.33 0.52 -4.49
N HIS A 138 -6.39 1.70 -5.11
CA HIS A 138 -7.38 2.75 -4.76
C HIS A 138 -8.81 2.24 -4.92
N PHE A 139 -9.09 1.49 -5.97
CA PHE A 139 -10.41 0.90 -6.18
C PHE A 139 -10.79 -0.09 -5.08
N VAL A 140 -9.86 -0.97 -4.68
CA VAL A 140 -10.07 -1.91 -3.58
C VAL A 140 -10.31 -1.17 -2.27
N ILE A 141 -9.46 -0.20 -1.91
CA ILE A 141 -9.61 0.62 -0.70
C ILE A 141 -11.00 1.29 -0.70
N ARG A 142 -11.33 2.02 -1.77
CA ARG A 142 -12.65 2.68 -1.88
C ARG A 142 -13.79 1.69 -1.73
N GLN A 143 -13.70 0.51 -2.33
CA GLN A 143 -14.82 -0.43 -2.29
C GLN A 143 -14.97 -1.15 -0.96
N LEU A 144 -13.87 -1.44 -0.27
CA LEU A 144 -13.91 -2.00 1.08
C LEU A 144 -14.51 -0.97 2.04
N PHE A 145 -13.98 0.26 2.05
CA PHE A 145 -14.32 1.26 3.06
C PHE A 145 -15.65 1.99 2.81
N ARG A 146 -16.22 1.97 1.60
CA ARG A 146 -17.49 2.65 1.30
C ARG A 146 -18.69 2.21 2.16
N ARG A 147 -18.67 0.97 2.68
CA ARG A 147 -19.80 0.41 3.46
C ARG A 147 -19.35 -0.33 4.72
N THR A 148 -18.13 -0.05 5.20
CA THR A 148 -17.63 -0.66 6.43
C THR A 148 -18.38 -0.10 7.63
N ARG A 149 -18.85 -0.99 8.51
CA ARG A 149 -19.57 -0.58 9.72
C ARG A 149 -18.59 -0.06 10.78
N GLN A 150 -19.04 0.84 11.67
CA GLN A 150 -18.23 1.40 12.77
C GLN A 150 -17.41 0.33 13.51
N LYS A 151 -18.04 -0.77 13.94
CA LYS A 151 -17.37 -1.85 14.68
C LYS A 151 -16.19 -2.47 13.91
N GLU A 152 -16.33 -2.58 12.59
CA GLU A 152 -15.31 -3.14 11.71
C GLU A 152 -14.19 -2.13 11.48
N LEU A 153 -14.52 -0.83 11.39
CA LEU A 153 -13.54 0.25 11.35
C LEU A 153 -12.71 0.30 12.64
N MET A 154 -13.31 0.11 13.81
CA MET A 154 -12.57 0.05 15.08
C MET A 154 -11.57 -1.11 15.12
N MET A 155 -11.97 -2.31 14.70
CA MET A 155 -11.04 -3.44 14.59
C MET A 155 -9.91 -3.13 13.60
N PHE A 156 -10.25 -2.47 12.50
CA PHE A 156 -9.27 -2.06 11.49
C PHE A 156 -8.32 -0.98 12.00
N SER A 157 -8.78 0.00 12.80
CA SER A 157 -7.91 1.03 13.38
C SER A 157 -6.89 0.43 14.35
N ASP A 158 -7.31 -0.56 15.16
CA ASP A 158 -6.40 -1.26 16.07
C ASP A 158 -5.33 -2.03 15.28
N TYR A 159 -5.73 -2.69 14.19
CA TYR A 159 -4.80 -3.36 13.28
C TYR A 159 -3.83 -2.38 12.60
N LEU A 160 -4.32 -1.26 12.09
CA LEU A 160 -3.47 -0.23 11.48
C LEU A 160 -2.41 0.30 12.46
N GLN A 161 -2.81 0.53 13.71
CA GLN A 161 -1.90 1.00 14.74
C GLN A 161 -0.76 0.01 15.01
N GLN A 162 -1.03 -1.30 14.91
CA GLN A 162 -0.01 -2.35 15.03
C GLN A 162 0.95 -2.42 13.84
N GLN A 163 0.56 -1.89 12.67
CA GLN A 163 1.43 -1.82 11.50
C GLN A 163 2.38 -0.61 11.53
N LEU A 164 2.18 0.34 12.45
CA LEU A 164 3.06 1.48 12.61
C LEU A 164 4.31 1.09 13.39
N VAL A 165 5.45 1.36 12.78
CA VAL A 165 6.75 1.28 13.44
C VAL A 165 7.08 2.67 13.97
N TYR A 166 7.23 2.78 15.28
CA TYR A 166 7.71 4.00 15.92
C TYR A 166 9.23 3.87 16.10
N CYS A 167 9.98 4.54 15.22
CA CYS A 167 11.43 4.68 15.33
C CYS A 167 11.82 5.89 16.17
#